data_AF-A0A8P0NR59-F1
#
_entry.id   AF-A0A8P0NR59-F1
#
_cell.length_a   1.000
_cell.length_b   1.000
_cell.length_c   1.000
_cell.angle_alpha   90.00
_cell.angle_beta   90.00
_cell.angle_gamma   90.00
#
_symmetry.space_group_name_H-M   'P 1'
#
loop_
_entity.id
_entity.type
_entity.pdbx_description
1 polymer ?
#
loop_
_entity_poly.entity_id
_entity_poly.type
_entity_poly.pdbx_seq_one_letter_code
_entity_poly.pdbx_strand_id
1 'polypeptide(L)'
;MPLPWLPSNSCPGSSSPSRTAATARRTISGGTGAGSQGADLGGGGAMTTLRAFTCDDLFRFNNINLDPLTETYGIPFYLQYLAHWPEYFIVAEAPGGELMGYIMGKAEGSVAREEWHGHVTALSVAPEFRRLGLAAKLMELLEEISERKGGFFVDLFVRVSNQVAVNMYKRLGYSVYRTVIEYYSASNGEPDEDAYDMRKALSRDTEKKSIIPLPHPVRPEDIE
;
A
#
# COMPACT_ATOMS: atom_id res chain seq x y z
N MET A 1 -29.12 -7.38 -15.90
CA MET A 1 -28.37 -6.75 -17.00
C MET A 1 -26.90 -6.82 -16.63
N PRO A 2 -26.07 -7.61 -17.32
CA PRO A 2 -24.71 -7.89 -16.88
C PRO A 2 -23.73 -6.81 -17.40
N LEU A 3 -22.87 -6.34 -16.50
CA LEU A 3 -21.80 -5.38 -16.76
C LEU A 3 -20.69 -6.04 -17.62
N PRO A 4 -20.18 -5.36 -18.66
CA PRO A 4 -19.06 -5.84 -19.47
C PRO A 4 -17.72 -5.52 -18.79
N TRP A 5 -16.66 -6.23 -19.22
CA TRP A 5 -15.23 -6.01 -18.91
C TRP A 5 -14.62 -6.84 -17.77
N LEU A 6 -14.38 -8.12 -18.09
CA LEU A 6 -13.26 -8.93 -17.57
C LEU A 6 -12.53 -9.47 -18.81
N PRO A 7 -11.23 -9.23 -19.01
CA PRO A 7 -10.48 -9.99 -20.00
C PRO A 7 -10.20 -11.39 -19.44
N SER A 8 -10.74 -12.39 -20.13
CA SER A 8 -10.32 -13.78 -20.01
C SER A 8 -8.89 -13.91 -20.50
N ASN A 9 -8.00 -14.50 -19.70
CA ASN A 9 -6.82 -15.17 -20.25
C ASN A 9 -6.49 -16.43 -19.45
N SER A 10 -6.87 -17.55 -20.06
CA SER A 10 -6.36 -18.88 -19.85
C SER A 10 -4.86 -18.90 -20.15
N CYS A 11 -4.06 -19.52 -19.29
CA CYS A 11 -2.77 -20.09 -19.71
C CYS A 11 -2.43 -21.35 -18.88
N PRO A 12 -1.74 -22.33 -19.49
CA PRO A 12 -1.68 -23.71 -19.03
C PRO A 12 -0.60 -23.93 -17.96
N GLY A 13 -0.80 -24.98 -17.15
CA GLY A 13 0.01 -25.26 -15.98
C GLY A 13 1.45 -25.70 -16.26
N SER A 14 2.28 -25.61 -15.23
CA SER A 14 3.18 -26.70 -14.85
C SER A 14 3.77 -26.49 -13.44
N SER A 15 3.67 -27.57 -12.67
CA SER A 15 4.54 -28.05 -11.59
C SER A 15 4.96 -27.13 -10.43
N SER A 16 4.41 -27.47 -9.26
CA SER A 16 4.91 -27.19 -7.91
C SER A 16 6.37 -27.64 -7.71
N PRO A 17 7.07 -27.12 -6.69
CA PRO A 17 7.10 -27.91 -5.45
C PRO A 17 6.86 -27.09 -4.18
N SER A 18 6.19 -27.77 -3.25
CA SER A 18 5.93 -27.45 -1.86
C SER A 18 7.14 -26.89 -1.10
N ARG A 19 6.94 -25.80 -0.35
CA ARG A 19 7.70 -25.50 0.86
C ARG A 19 6.84 -24.71 1.84
N THR A 20 6.56 -25.36 2.96
CA THR A 20 5.94 -24.83 4.18
C THR A 20 6.77 -23.66 4.69
N ALA A 21 6.20 -22.45 4.70
CA ALA A 21 6.80 -21.29 5.34
C ALA A 21 6.10 -21.04 6.69
N ALA A 22 6.78 -21.38 7.77
CA ALA A 22 6.37 -21.05 9.12
C ALA A 22 6.42 -19.53 9.33
N THR A 23 5.30 -18.94 9.76
CA THR A 23 5.18 -17.52 10.08
C THR A 23 6.01 -17.19 11.32
N ALA A 24 7.19 -16.60 11.11
CA ALA A 24 8.01 -16.06 12.18
C ALA A 24 7.44 -14.68 12.60
N ARG A 25 6.83 -14.62 13.78
CA ARG A 25 6.56 -13.34 14.47
C ARG A 25 7.88 -12.71 14.85
N ARG A 26 8.20 -11.53 14.29
CA ARG A 26 9.27 -10.68 14.81
C ARG A 26 8.71 -9.71 15.83
N THR A 27 9.00 -9.96 17.09
CA THR A 27 8.92 -8.96 18.17
C THR A 27 10.30 -8.33 18.29
N ILE A 28 10.40 -7.01 18.21
CA ILE A 28 11.66 -6.28 18.36
C ILE A 28 11.63 -5.60 19.73
N SER A 29 12.51 -6.04 20.64
CA SER A 29 12.87 -5.33 21.87
C SER A 29 14.27 -4.74 21.70
N GLY A 30 14.41 -3.41 21.80
CA GLY A 30 15.71 -2.74 21.81
C GLY A 30 16.45 -3.02 23.11
N GLY A 31 17.75 -3.33 23.01
CA GLY A 31 18.62 -3.59 24.17
C GLY A 31 19.83 -2.67 24.20
N THR A 32 19.95 -1.92 25.28
CA THR A 32 21.22 -1.42 25.85
C THR A 32 21.11 -1.53 27.38
N GLY A 33 22.10 -2.17 28.00
CA GLY A 33 22.08 -2.48 29.43
C GLY A 33 22.75 -1.42 30.30
N ALA A 34 22.23 -1.25 31.52
CA ALA A 34 22.95 -1.11 32.80
C ALA A 34 21.91 -0.94 33.92
N GLY A 35 22.03 -1.72 35.00
CA GLY A 35 20.96 -1.90 35.98
C GLY A 35 20.90 -0.87 37.13
N SER A 36 19.73 -0.83 37.77
CA SER A 36 19.53 -0.63 39.22
C SER A 36 18.07 -0.95 39.57
N GLN A 37 17.84 -1.42 40.79
CA GLN A 37 16.58 -1.98 41.28
C GLN A 37 15.55 -0.89 41.64
N GLY A 38 14.27 -1.24 41.46
CA GLY A 38 13.18 -0.83 42.35
C GLY A 38 12.45 0.48 42.03
N ALA A 39 11.46 0.42 41.14
CA ALA A 39 10.18 1.12 41.31
C ALA A 39 9.17 0.50 40.33
N ASP A 40 8.15 -0.14 40.90
CA ASP A 40 6.91 -0.46 40.22
C ASP A 40 6.24 0.84 39.78
N LEU A 41 6.29 1.13 38.48
CA LEU A 41 5.53 2.18 37.84
C LEU A 41 4.83 1.57 36.62
N GLY A 42 3.51 1.47 36.75
CA GLY A 42 2.61 1.06 35.70
C GLY A 42 2.83 1.84 34.40
N GLY A 43 2.77 1.11 33.30
CA GLY A 43 2.94 1.63 31.96
C GLY A 43 3.17 0.50 30.98
N GLY A 44 2.22 -0.44 30.89
CA GLY A 44 2.19 -1.42 29.80
C GLY A 44 2.02 -0.68 28.49
N GLY A 45 3.13 -0.32 27.85
CA GLY A 45 3.17 0.34 26.55
C GLY A 45 2.39 -0.52 25.57
N ALA A 46 1.18 -0.07 25.25
CA ALA A 46 0.24 -0.81 24.44
C ALA A 46 0.78 -0.78 23.00
N MET A 47 1.47 -1.85 22.57
CA MET A 47 2.20 -1.87 21.31
C MET A 47 1.29 -2.18 20.12
N THR A 48 1.28 -1.29 19.11
CA THR A 48 0.68 -1.55 17.79
C THR A 48 1.31 -2.79 17.16
N THR A 49 0.47 -3.69 16.65
CA THR A 49 0.90 -4.91 15.96
C THR A 49 0.71 -4.76 14.46
N LEU A 50 1.78 -5.00 13.69
CA LEU A 50 1.71 -5.09 12.23
C LEU A 50 1.62 -6.57 11.83
N ARG A 51 0.61 -6.93 11.03
CA ARG A 51 0.40 -8.31 10.57
C ARG A 51 -0.21 -8.33 9.17
N ALA A 52 -0.24 -9.51 8.55
CA ALA A 52 -0.98 -9.70 7.31
C ALA A 52 -2.48 -9.44 7.52
N PHE A 53 -3.12 -8.82 6.53
CA PHE A 53 -4.56 -8.66 6.47
C PHE A 53 -5.22 -10.03 6.21
N THR A 54 -6.30 -10.35 6.92
CA THR A 54 -7.04 -11.60 6.74
C THR A 54 -8.44 -11.35 6.21
N CYS A 55 -9.10 -12.38 5.67
CA CYS A 55 -10.48 -12.25 5.19
C CYS A 55 -11.45 -11.77 6.28
N ASP A 56 -11.24 -12.15 7.55
CA ASP A 56 -12.07 -11.72 8.68
C ASP A 56 -11.97 -10.20 8.96
N ASP A 57 -10.84 -9.58 8.60
CA ASP A 57 -10.66 -8.14 8.75
C ASP A 57 -11.58 -7.35 7.82
N LEU A 58 -12.10 -7.95 6.74
CA LEU A 58 -13.10 -7.35 5.85
C LEU A 58 -14.40 -6.99 6.56
N PHE A 59 -14.67 -7.57 7.73
CA PHE A 59 -15.86 -7.23 8.52
C PHE A 59 -15.58 -6.15 9.59
N ARG A 60 -14.32 -5.75 9.77
CA ARG A 60 -13.85 -4.93 10.91
C ARG A 60 -13.25 -3.59 10.49
N PHE A 61 -12.82 -3.45 9.25
CA PHE A 61 -12.11 -2.25 8.75
C PHE A 61 -13.02 -1.05 8.39
N ASN A 62 -14.31 -1.10 8.74
CA ASN A 62 -15.27 -0.04 8.45
C ASN A 62 -14.89 1.30 9.08
N ASN A 63 -14.27 1.30 10.26
CA ASN A 63 -13.78 2.54 10.89
C ASN A 63 -12.71 3.25 10.05
N ILE A 64 -11.92 2.51 9.29
CA ILE A 64 -10.90 3.03 8.38
C ILE A 64 -11.53 3.51 7.07
N ASN A 65 -12.48 2.74 6.52
CA ASN A 65 -13.08 2.99 5.20
C ASN A 65 -14.15 4.09 5.15
N LEU A 66 -14.59 4.60 6.32
CA LEU A 66 -15.54 5.73 6.38
C LEU A 66 -14.88 7.10 6.17
N ASP A 67 -13.56 7.16 5.95
CA ASP A 67 -12.89 8.39 5.51
C ASP A 67 -13.34 8.74 4.07
N PRO A 68 -13.83 9.98 3.81
CA PRO A 68 -14.21 10.42 2.48
C PRO A 68 -13.15 10.23 1.39
N LEU A 69 -11.86 10.19 1.75
CA LEU A 69 -10.74 10.03 0.82
C LEU A 69 -10.29 8.57 0.67
N THR A 70 -10.94 7.62 1.35
CA THR A 70 -10.67 6.19 1.22
C THR A 70 -11.64 5.55 0.25
N GLU A 71 -11.11 5.07 -0.88
CA GLU A 71 -11.89 4.29 -1.83
C GLU A 71 -12.28 2.93 -1.22
N THR A 72 -13.57 2.62 -1.27
CA THR A 72 -14.07 1.30 -0.82
C THR A 72 -14.39 0.44 -2.02
N TYR A 73 -13.55 -0.57 -2.25
CA TYR A 73 -13.75 -1.54 -3.32
C TYR A 73 -14.77 -2.63 -2.95
N GLY A 74 -15.28 -3.34 -3.95
CA GLY A 74 -16.10 -4.53 -3.73
C GLY A 74 -15.29 -5.69 -3.14
N ILE A 75 -15.96 -6.59 -2.42
CA ILE A 75 -15.36 -7.81 -1.85
C ILE A 75 -14.49 -8.60 -2.85
N PRO A 76 -14.90 -8.81 -4.13
CA PRO A 76 -14.07 -9.55 -5.09
C PRO A 76 -12.67 -8.94 -5.30
N PHE A 77 -12.56 -7.61 -5.22
CA PHE A 77 -11.29 -6.90 -5.39
C PHE A 77 -10.34 -7.20 -4.23
N TYR A 78 -10.79 -7.07 -2.98
CA TYR A 78 -9.95 -7.41 -1.83
C TYR A 78 -9.53 -8.88 -1.82
N LEU A 79 -10.44 -9.79 -2.16
CA LEU A 79 -10.13 -11.22 -2.22
C LEU A 79 -9.11 -11.56 -3.32
N GLN A 80 -9.17 -10.86 -4.46
CA GLN A 80 -8.16 -11.01 -5.51
C GLN A 80 -6.76 -10.64 -4.99
N TYR A 81 -6.62 -9.52 -4.27
CA TYR A 81 -5.34 -9.10 -3.70
C TYR A 81 -4.84 -10.06 -2.62
N LEU A 82 -5.73 -10.53 -1.74
CA LEU A 82 -5.39 -11.55 -0.74
C LEU A 82 -4.90 -12.86 -1.36
N ALA A 83 -5.44 -13.23 -2.53
CA ALA A 83 -5.04 -14.46 -3.22
C ALA A 83 -3.70 -14.33 -3.98
N HIS A 84 -3.47 -13.19 -4.65
CA HIS A 84 -2.33 -13.02 -5.56
C HIS A 84 -1.12 -12.34 -4.90
N TRP A 85 -1.35 -11.42 -3.96
CA TRP A 85 -0.31 -10.60 -3.34
C TRP A 85 -0.53 -10.46 -1.81
N PRO A 86 -0.71 -11.56 -1.05
CA PRO A 86 -0.95 -11.49 0.40
C PRO A 86 0.18 -10.79 1.16
N GLU A 87 1.42 -10.84 0.67
CA GLU A 87 2.54 -10.15 1.29
C GLU A 87 2.44 -8.63 1.22
N TYR A 88 1.74 -8.08 0.23
CA TYR A 88 1.52 -6.65 0.05
C TYR A 88 0.30 -6.13 0.81
N PHE A 89 -0.43 -7.00 1.51
CA PHE A 89 -1.62 -6.63 2.25
C PHE A 89 -1.36 -6.71 3.76
N ILE A 90 -1.04 -5.55 4.35
CA ILE A 90 -0.62 -5.43 5.75
C ILE A 90 -1.62 -4.56 6.50
N VAL A 91 -1.95 -4.96 7.71
CA VAL A 91 -2.81 -4.22 8.64
C VAL A 91 -2.06 -3.89 9.92
N ALA A 92 -2.38 -2.73 10.47
CA ALA A 92 -1.98 -2.29 11.79
C ALA A 92 -3.14 -2.46 12.76
N GLU A 93 -2.90 -3.16 13.86
CA GLU A 93 -3.89 -3.43 14.89
C GLU A 93 -3.44 -2.82 16.21
N ALA A 94 -4.37 -2.10 16.85
CA ALA A 94 -4.20 -1.53 18.16
C ALA A 94 -4.19 -2.65 19.22
N PRO A 95 -3.62 -2.39 20.41
CA PRO A 95 -3.60 -3.35 21.52
C PRO A 95 -4.98 -3.85 21.96
N GLY A 96 -6.03 -3.03 21.78
CA GLY A 96 -7.42 -3.40 22.04
C GLY A 96 -8.07 -4.24 20.92
N GLY A 97 -7.32 -4.62 19.89
CA GLY A 97 -7.80 -5.33 18.71
C GLY A 97 -8.43 -4.44 17.64
N GLU A 98 -8.47 -3.13 17.82
CA GLU A 98 -9.04 -2.22 16.82
C GLU A 98 -8.11 -2.06 15.62
N LEU A 99 -8.64 -2.10 14.40
CA LEU A 99 -7.82 -1.87 13.21
C LEU A 99 -7.51 -0.38 13.08
N MET A 100 -6.23 -0.05 13.06
CA MET A 100 -5.74 1.34 13.00
C MET A 100 -5.57 1.83 11.58
N GLY A 101 -5.24 0.93 10.66
CA GLY A 101 -4.97 1.25 9.26
C GLY A 101 -4.48 0.04 8.49
N TYR A 102 -4.53 0.11 7.16
CA TYR A 102 -4.01 -0.94 6.30
C TYR A 102 -3.31 -0.33 5.07
N ILE A 103 -2.47 -1.15 4.45
CA ILE A 103 -1.93 -0.92 3.13
C ILE A 103 -2.20 -2.15 2.28
N MET A 104 -2.60 -1.91 1.04
CA MET A 104 -2.85 -2.91 0.04
C MET A 104 -2.09 -2.50 -1.22
N GLY A 105 -1.36 -3.46 -1.79
CA GLY A 105 -0.63 -3.25 -3.03
C GLY A 105 -0.43 -4.53 -3.81
N LYS A 106 0.25 -4.41 -4.94
CA LYS A 106 0.60 -5.51 -5.84
C LYS A 106 2.00 -5.31 -6.40
N ALA A 107 2.55 -6.36 -7.01
CA ALA A 107 3.71 -6.22 -7.88
C ALA A 107 3.28 -6.51 -9.32
N GLU A 108 3.63 -5.62 -10.25
CA GLU A 108 3.24 -5.70 -11.65
C GLU A 108 4.26 -5.10 -12.60
N GLY A 109 3.96 -5.16 -13.90
CA GLY A 109 4.82 -4.66 -14.98
C GLY A 109 5.74 -5.73 -15.57
N SER A 110 6.72 -5.28 -16.37
CA SER A 110 7.63 -6.16 -17.11
C SER A 110 9.09 -5.91 -16.74
N VAL A 111 9.80 -6.98 -16.37
CA VAL A 111 11.25 -6.90 -16.11
C VAL A 111 12.02 -6.49 -17.37
N ALA A 112 11.59 -6.96 -18.55
CA ALA A 112 12.27 -6.68 -19.82
C ALA A 112 12.17 -5.22 -20.26
N ARG A 113 11.15 -4.50 -19.78
CA ARG A 113 10.92 -3.08 -20.08
C ARG A 113 11.39 -2.14 -18.96
N GLU A 114 12.05 -2.67 -17.92
CA GLU A 114 12.41 -1.91 -16.71
C GLU A 114 11.19 -1.33 -15.96
N GLU A 115 10.02 -1.96 -16.14
CA GLU A 115 8.73 -1.53 -15.60
C GLU A 115 8.24 -2.42 -14.45
N TRP A 116 9.01 -3.42 -14.00
CA TRP A 116 8.63 -4.26 -12.87
C TRP A 116 8.66 -3.44 -11.56
N HIS A 117 7.52 -3.22 -10.92
CA HIS A 117 7.40 -2.31 -9.78
C HIS A 117 6.38 -2.81 -8.74
N GLY A 118 6.44 -2.20 -7.54
CA GLY A 118 5.38 -2.32 -6.55
C GLY A 118 4.36 -1.19 -6.72
N HIS A 119 3.07 -1.50 -6.66
CA HIS A 119 2.00 -0.52 -6.79
C HIS A 119 1.21 -0.45 -5.48
N VAL A 120 1.04 0.76 -4.94
CA VAL A 120 0.19 1.01 -3.78
C VAL A 120 -1.23 1.28 -4.25
N THR A 121 -2.12 0.31 -4.03
CA THR A 121 -3.52 0.41 -4.42
C THR A 121 -4.36 1.17 -3.39
N ALA A 122 -4.12 0.92 -2.11
CA ALA A 122 -4.80 1.63 -1.03
C ALA A 122 -3.90 1.76 0.18
N LEU A 123 -3.95 2.94 0.82
CA LEU A 123 -3.31 3.21 2.10
C LEU A 123 -4.24 4.10 2.92
N SER A 124 -4.75 3.57 4.02
CA SER A 124 -5.68 4.29 4.87
C SER A 124 -5.36 4.07 6.34
N VAL A 125 -5.48 5.15 7.12
CA VAL A 125 -5.31 5.15 8.57
C VAL A 125 -6.53 5.82 9.17
N ALA A 126 -7.16 5.16 10.15
CA ALA A 126 -8.34 5.68 10.80
C ALA A 126 -8.03 7.05 11.43
N PRO A 127 -8.94 8.04 11.36
CA PRO A 127 -8.70 9.42 11.79
C PRO A 127 -8.05 9.55 13.18
N GLU A 128 -8.51 8.76 14.14
CA GLU A 128 -8.07 8.69 15.53
C GLU A 128 -6.63 8.19 15.72
N PHE A 129 -6.07 7.47 14.73
CA PHE A 129 -4.70 6.95 14.76
C PHE A 129 -3.73 7.68 13.81
N ARG A 130 -4.15 8.84 13.25
CA ARG A 130 -3.30 9.66 12.39
C ARG A 130 -2.21 10.40 13.15
N ARG A 131 -1.19 10.84 12.40
CA ARG A 131 -0.02 11.58 12.92
C ARG A 131 0.84 10.81 13.93
N LEU A 132 0.66 9.49 14.00
CA LEU A 132 1.52 8.57 14.77
C LEU A 132 2.64 7.94 13.92
N GLY A 133 2.80 8.36 12.67
CA GLY A 133 3.79 7.78 11.74
C GLY A 133 3.37 6.44 11.12
N LEU A 134 2.14 5.98 11.35
CA LEU A 134 1.70 4.65 10.91
C LEU A 134 1.71 4.46 9.39
N ALA A 135 1.21 5.46 8.64
CA ALA A 135 1.21 5.44 7.18
C ALA A 135 2.63 5.32 6.62
N ALA A 136 3.60 6.04 7.19
CA ALA A 136 5.00 5.95 6.80
C ALA A 136 5.57 4.54 7.06
N LYS A 137 5.21 3.92 8.19
CA LYS A 137 5.65 2.55 8.52
C LYS A 137 5.06 1.50 7.58
N LEU A 138 3.79 1.63 7.21
CA LEU A 138 3.13 0.74 6.25
C LEU A 138 3.76 0.86 4.85
N MET A 139 4.05 2.09 4.42
CA MET A 139 4.77 2.35 3.17
C MET A 139 6.17 1.74 3.17
N GLU A 140 6.95 1.93 4.24
CA GLU A 140 8.29 1.34 4.38
C GLU A 140 8.26 -0.19 4.21
N LEU A 141 7.29 -0.88 4.82
CA LEU A 141 7.15 -2.33 4.65
C LEU A 141 6.84 -2.74 3.21
N LEU A 142 5.97 -1.99 2.52
CA LEU A 142 5.64 -2.25 1.12
C LEU A 142 6.85 -1.99 0.20
N GLU A 143 7.63 -0.95 0.47
CA GLU A 143 8.89 -0.66 -0.21
C GLU A 143 9.89 -1.81 0.00
N GLU A 144 10.07 -2.29 1.23
CA GLU A 144 10.96 -3.42 1.55
C GLU A 144 10.54 -4.72 0.83
N ILE A 145 9.24 -4.99 0.71
CA ILE A 145 8.74 -6.13 -0.07
C ILE A 145 9.07 -5.96 -1.56
N SER A 146 8.88 -4.76 -2.10
CA SER A 146 9.16 -4.45 -3.50
C SER A 146 10.65 -4.54 -3.82
N GLU A 147 11.52 -4.06 -2.93
CA GLU A 147 12.98 -4.23 -3.01
C GLU A 147 13.35 -5.71 -3.06
N ARG A 148 12.81 -6.53 -2.16
CA ARG A 148 13.08 -7.98 -2.14
C ARG A 148 12.60 -8.70 -3.40
N LYS A 149 11.55 -8.20 -4.04
CA LYS A 149 11.06 -8.70 -5.34
C LYS A 149 11.81 -8.11 -6.55
N GLY A 150 12.83 -7.29 -6.32
CA GLY A 150 13.62 -6.67 -7.36
C GLY A 150 12.84 -5.67 -8.20
N GLY A 151 11.89 -4.94 -7.60
CA GLY A 151 11.21 -3.82 -8.25
C GLY A 151 12.18 -2.69 -8.62
N PHE A 152 11.93 -2.02 -9.74
CA PHE A 152 12.66 -0.82 -10.15
C PHE A 152 12.20 0.42 -9.38
N PHE A 153 10.91 0.49 -9.06
CA PHE A 153 10.30 1.59 -8.32
C PHE A 153 9.08 1.12 -7.53
N VAL A 154 8.53 2.02 -6.72
CA VAL A 154 7.17 1.93 -6.20
C VAL A 154 6.37 3.11 -6.73
N ASP A 155 5.14 2.87 -7.18
CA ASP A 155 4.22 3.90 -7.61
C ASP A 155 2.90 3.88 -6.83
N LEU A 156 2.13 4.96 -7.00
CA LEU A 156 0.81 5.15 -6.44
C LEU A 156 0.06 6.25 -7.18
N PHE A 157 -1.27 6.19 -7.13
CA PHE A 157 -2.14 7.28 -7.55
C PHE A 157 -2.67 8.04 -6.33
N VAL A 158 -2.66 9.37 -6.41
CA VAL A 158 -3.23 10.23 -5.36
C VAL A 158 -4.01 11.38 -5.97
N ARG A 159 -5.22 11.62 -5.46
CA ARG A 159 -6.06 12.79 -5.77
C ARG A 159 -5.25 14.08 -5.65
N VAL A 160 -5.29 14.93 -6.67
CA VAL A 160 -4.55 16.21 -6.67
C VAL A 160 -5.03 17.13 -5.53
N SER A 161 -6.30 17.06 -5.12
CA SER A 161 -6.82 17.83 -3.99
C SER A 161 -6.30 17.36 -2.62
N ASN A 162 -5.84 16.11 -2.49
CA ASN A 162 -5.39 15.53 -1.22
C ASN A 162 -3.96 15.97 -0.87
N GLN A 163 -3.80 17.26 -0.58
CA GLN A 163 -2.50 17.88 -0.26
C GLN A 163 -1.85 17.26 0.99
N VAL A 164 -2.61 16.69 1.90
CA VAL A 164 -2.06 15.99 3.07
C VAL A 164 -1.28 14.74 2.65
N ALA A 165 -1.89 13.89 1.81
CA ALA A 165 -1.24 12.69 1.29
C ALA A 165 -0.09 13.02 0.33
N VAL A 166 -0.30 13.97 -0.59
CA VAL A 166 0.76 14.43 -1.52
C VAL A 166 2.01 14.89 -0.77
N ASN A 167 1.84 15.72 0.27
CA ASN A 167 2.96 16.19 1.08
C ASN A 167 3.61 15.08 1.91
N MET A 168 2.82 14.10 2.37
CA MET A 168 3.36 12.91 3.02
C MET A 168 4.26 12.12 2.06
N TYR A 169 3.78 11.79 0.86
CA TYR A 169 4.55 11.03 -0.12
C TYR A 169 5.82 11.76 -0.57
N LYS A 170 5.75 13.08 -0.78
CA LYS A 170 6.94 13.91 -1.06
C LYS A 170 8.00 13.78 0.05
N ARG A 171 7.59 13.81 1.33
CA ARG A 171 8.52 13.61 2.46
C ARG A 171 9.10 12.20 2.53
N LEU A 172 8.38 11.20 2.02
CA LEU A 172 8.86 9.81 1.92
C LEU A 172 9.80 9.58 0.72
N GLY A 173 10.01 10.61 -0.12
CA GLY A 173 10.91 10.55 -1.27
C GLY A 173 10.22 10.26 -2.61
N TYR A 174 8.89 10.27 -2.66
CA TYR A 174 8.15 10.14 -3.91
C TYR A 174 8.15 11.46 -4.69
N SER A 175 8.27 11.34 -6.01
CA SER A 175 8.20 12.46 -6.95
C SER A 175 7.01 12.29 -7.87
N VAL A 176 6.40 13.39 -8.32
CA VAL A 176 5.33 13.34 -9.32
C VAL A 176 5.95 12.93 -10.65
N TYR A 177 5.56 11.78 -11.18
CA TYR A 177 6.00 11.27 -12.47
C TYR A 177 5.13 11.84 -13.60
N ARG A 178 3.80 11.86 -13.42
CA ARG A 178 2.85 12.45 -14.37
C ARG A 178 1.55 12.82 -13.66
N THR A 179 0.73 13.59 -14.36
CA THR A 179 -0.68 13.80 -14.02
C THR A 179 -1.54 12.94 -14.92
N VAL A 180 -2.48 12.19 -14.33
CA VAL A 180 -3.50 11.42 -15.05
C VAL A 180 -4.82 12.19 -14.96
N ILE A 181 -5.31 12.65 -16.09
CA ILE A 181 -6.51 13.50 -16.20
C ILE A 181 -7.75 12.66 -15.92
N GLU A 182 -8.72 13.20 -15.19
CA GLU A 182 -10.05 12.56 -14.99
C GLU A 182 -9.95 11.12 -14.44
N TYR A 183 -8.91 10.83 -13.64
CA TYR A 183 -8.63 9.48 -13.13
C TYR A 183 -9.67 9.01 -12.11
N TYR A 184 -10.06 9.88 -11.18
CA TYR A 184 -11.09 9.57 -10.20
C TYR A 184 -12.44 10.06 -10.72
N SER A 185 -13.28 9.12 -11.13
CA SER A 185 -14.64 9.43 -11.55
C SER A 185 -15.42 10.05 -10.40
N ALA A 186 -16.18 11.10 -10.70
CA ALA A 186 -17.05 11.71 -9.73
C ALA A 186 -18.23 10.82 -9.36
N SER A 187 -18.48 10.72 -8.06
CA SER A 187 -19.76 10.25 -7.53
C SER A 187 -20.63 11.46 -7.19
N ASN A 188 -21.93 11.40 -7.50
CA ASN A 188 -22.94 12.37 -7.05
C ASN A 188 -22.85 13.80 -7.63
N GLY A 189 -22.42 13.95 -8.90
CA GLY A 189 -22.50 15.23 -9.63
C GLY A 189 -21.34 16.20 -9.38
N GLU A 190 -20.31 15.76 -8.65
CA GLU A 190 -19.01 16.43 -8.60
C GLU A 190 -18.29 16.35 -9.97
N PRO A 191 -17.27 17.18 -10.22
CA PRO A 191 -16.40 17.01 -11.39
C PRO A 191 -15.43 15.84 -11.17
N ASP A 192 -15.04 15.19 -12.26
CA ASP A 192 -13.96 14.20 -12.23
C ASP A 192 -12.67 14.84 -11.73
N GLU A 193 -11.86 14.06 -11.03
CA GLU A 193 -10.63 14.57 -10.40
C GLU A 193 -9.38 13.90 -10.97
N ASP A 194 -8.41 14.74 -11.32
CA ASP A 194 -7.08 14.30 -11.73
C ASP A 194 -6.33 13.58 -10.59
N ALA A 195 -5.43 12.69 -10.98
CA ALA A 195 -4.50 12.01 -10.08
C ALA A 195 -3.05 12.39 -10.40
N TYR A 196 -2.21 12.47 -9.37
CA TYR A 196 -0.77 12.33 -9.56
C TYR A 196 -0.39 10.86 -9.52
N ASP A 197 0.29 10.39 -10.57
CA ASP A 197 1.13 9.19 -10.52
C ASP A 197 2.44 9.60 -9.85
N MET A 198 2.63 9.16 -8.61
CA MET A 198 3.83 9.46 -7.84
C MET A 198 4.72 8.22 -7.75
N ARG A 199 6.01 8.40 -8.03
CA ARG A 199 7.00 7.32 -8.06
C ARG A 199 8.18 7.55 -7.14
N LYS A 200 8.71 6.46 -6.59
CA LYS A 200 9.96 6.41 -5.85
C LYS A 200 10.83 5.30 -6.43
N ALA A 201 11.99 5.67 -6.98
CA ALA A 201 12.97 4.71 -7.47
C ALA A 201 13.51 3.86 -6.32
N LEU A 202 13.59 2.55 -6.56
CA LEU A 202 14.19 1.57 -5.65
C LEU A 202 15.66 1.33 -6.05
N SER A 203 16.36 0.53 -5.25
CA SER A 203 17.81 0.27 -5.40
C SER A 203 18.20 -0.27 -6.78
N ARG A 204 17.28 -0.95 -7.47
CA ARG A 204 17.49 -1.50 -8.81
C ARG A 204 17.55 -0.44 -9.91
N ASP A 205 16.82 0.67 -9.77
CA ASP A 205 16.83 1.78 -10.73
C ASP A 205 17.96 2.77 -10.39
N THR A 206 19.20 2.35 -10.65
CA THR A 206 20.41 3.13 -10.30
C THR A 206 20.49 4.48 -11.01
N GLU A 207 19.92 4.57 -12.21
CA GLU A 207 19.88 5.79 -13.02
C GLU A 207 18.65 6.66 -12.75
N LYS A 208 17.73 6.18 -11.90
CA LYS A 208 16.49 6.87 -11.53
C LYS A 208 15.62 7.22 -12.75
N LYS A 209 15.61 6.37 -13.78
CA LYS A 209 14.84 6.57 -15.02
C LYS A 209 13.34 6.60 -14.75
N SER A 210 12.88 5.79 -13.81
CA SER A 210 11.46 5.60 -13.49
C SER A 210 10.80 6.83 -12.87
N ILE A 211 11.58 7.79 -12.36
CA ILE A 211 11.08 9.00 -11.68
C ILE A 211 11.27 10.27 -12.50
N ILE A 212 11.80 10.18 -13.72
CA ILE A 212 11.94 11.33 -14.62
C ILE A 212 10.54 11.76 -15.06
N PRO A 213 10.07 12.97 -14.71
CA PRO A 213 8.70 13.36 -14.99
C PRO A 213 8.39 13.38 -16.49
N LEU A 214 7.21 12.92 -16.86
CA LEU A 214 6.72 13.06 -18.22
C LEU A 214 6.29 14.51 -18.49
N PRO A 215 6.58 15.04 -19.69
CA PRO A 215 6.32 16.45 -20.02
C PRO A 215 4.83 16.77 -20.22
N HIS A 216 3.97 15.76 -20.40
CA HIS A 216 2.57 15.94 -20.72
C HIS A 216 1.69 15.07 -19.81
N PRO A 217 0.48 15.53 -19.46
CA PRO A 217 -0.50 14.69 -18.80
C PRO A 217 -0.99 13.58 -19.73
N VAL A 218 -1.52 12.51 -19.14
CA VAL A 218 -2.06 11.35 -19.86
C VAL A 218 -3.49 11.06 -19.41
N ARG A 219 -4.23 10.22 -20.15
CA ARG A 219 -5.54 9.73 -19.73
C ARG A 219 -5.46 8.33 -19.09
N PRO A 220 -6.49 7.87 -18.36
CA PRO A 220 -6.49 6.55 -17.72
C PRO A 220 -6.40 5.38 -18.72
N GLU A 221 -6.80 5.58 -19.97
CA GLU A 221 -6.62 4.59 -21.05
C GLU A 221 -5.17 4.45 -21.54
N ASP A 222 -4.28 5.39 -21.22
CA ASP A 222 -2.90 5.43 -21.70
C ASP A 222 -1.88 4.81 -20.70
N ILE A 223 -2.35 4.30 -19.56
CA ILE A 223 -1.49 3.87 -18.43
C ILE A 223 -1.31 2.34 -18.33
N GLU A 224 -1.73 1.56 -19.33
CA GLU A 224 -1.57 0.08 -19.41
C GLU A 224 -0.19 -0.43 -19.87
#